data_AF-A0AAV0LDM4-F1
#
_entry.id   AF-A0AAV0LDM4-F1
#
_cell.length_a   1.000
_cell.length_b   1.000
_cell.length_c   1.000
_cell.angle_alpha   90.00
_cell.angle_beta   90.00
_cell.angle_gamma   90.00
#
_symmetry.space_group_name_H-M   'P 1'
#
loop_
_entity.id
_entity.type
_entity.pdbx_description
1 polymer ?
#
loop_
_entity_poly.entity_id
_entity_poly.type
_entity_poly.pdbx_seq_one_letter_code
_entity_poly.pdbx_strand_id
1 'polypeptide(L)'
;MPSLPQNVKKPTESRHFFCPKSSFPPRLEDSPCPLSSSIYGHITHNSLTPISVARLSPAGATAMSSFRAAVFLLLLAVASAHDYHDALRKSILFFEGQRSGKLPPDQRVKWRRDSALRDGSTVGRDLTGGYYDAGDNIKFGFPMAFTTTLLSWSIIDFGRTMGPELKNAVKAVRWATDYLLKVTVDPGVVYVQVGDAFSDHNCWERPEDMDTLRTVYKIDRDHPGSDVAGETAAALAAASIVFRSRDPSYSALLLNRAVRVFEFADTHRGAYSSSLHAAVCPFYCDVNGYQDELLWGAAWLHKASRRRVYREYIIKNEVVLHAGDTINEFGWDNKHAGINVLISKEVLMGRADYFENFKQNADGFICSLLPGISHPQVQYSPGGLIFKAGGSNMQHVTSLSFLLVAYSNYLSHSNKAVPCGSHSASPALLRQLAKRQVIY
;
A
#
# COMPACT_ATOMS: atom_id res chain seq x y z
N MET A 1 -63.97 34.72 -9.22
CA MET A 1 -62.57 35.20 -9.08
C MET A 1 -62.02 34.69 -7.75
N PRO A 2 -60.80 34.17 -7.66
CA PRO A 2 -60.24 33.06 -8.44
C PRO A 2 -59.74 31.90 -7.55
N SER A 3 -59.46 30.81 -8.24
CA SER A 3 -58.74 29.58 -7.92
C SER A 3 -57.40 29.73 -7.17
N LEU A 4 -57.07 28.73 -6.35
CA LEU A 4 -55.69 28.27 -6.11
C LEU A 4 -55.70 26.76 -5.76
N PRO A 5 -55.09 25.88 -6.58
CA PRO A 5 -54.93 24.47 -6.23
C PRO A 5 -53.70 24.27 -5.34
N GLN A 6 -53.82 23.33 -4.39
CA GLN A 6 -52.70 22.74 -3.68
C GLN A 6 -51.76 22.07 -4.70
N ASN A 7 -50.56 22.61 -4.85
CA ASN A 7 -49.45 21.93 -5.50
C ASN A 7 -48.15 22.34 -4.81
N VAL A 8 -47.89 21.75 -3.64
CA VAL A 8 -46.53 21.71 -3.10
C VAL A 8 -45.81 20.59 -3.86
N LYS A 9 -45.27 20.94 -5.03
CA LYS A 9 -44.18 20.15 -5.62
C LYS A 9 -43.06 20.14 -4.59
N LYS A 10 -42.74 18.98 -4.03
CA LYS A 10 -41.42 18.74 -3.45
C LYS A 10 -40.38 19.17 -4.50
N PRO A 11 -39.34 19.93 -4.14
CA PRO A 11 -38.22 20.08 -5.04
C PRO A 11 -37.63 18.68 -5.22
N THR A 12 -37.76 18.13 -6.41
CA THR A 12 -36.81 17.12 -6.88
C THR A 12 -35.46 17.82 -6.86
N GLU A 13 -34.64 17.52 -5.85
CA GLU A 13 -33.21 17.80 -5.89
C GLU A 13 -32.66 17.12 -7.16
N SER A 14 -32.54 17.89 -8.23
CA SER A 14 -31.61 17.56 -9.31
C SER A 14 -30.23 17.62 -8.68
N ARG A 15 -29.70 16.47 -8.30
CA ARG A 15 -28.29 16.33 -7.91
C ARG A 15 -27.47 16.63 -9.15
N HIS A 16 -27.07 17.88 -9.29
CA HIS A 16 -26.06 18.27 -10.27
C HIS A 16 -24.73 17.74 -9.77
N PHE A 17 -24.44 16.48 -10.11
CA PHE A 17 -23.06 16.02 -10.17
C PHE A 17 -22.38 16.76 -11.33
N PHE A 18 -21.17 17.26 -11.08
CA PHE A 18 -20.40 18.02 -12.07
C PHE A 18 -19.74 17.02 -13.01
N CYS A 19 -20.49 16.58 -14.01
CA CYS A 19 -20.02 15.68 -15.05
C CYS A 19 -20.27 16.35 -16.40
N PRO A 20 -19.22 16.70 -17.16
CA PRO A 20 -19.38 17.21 -18.51
C PRO A 20 -20.11 16.15 -19.34
N LYS A 21 -21.24 16.51 -19.96
CA LYS A 21 -21.90 15.61 -20.91
C LYS A 21 -20.91 15.32 -22.03
N SER A 22 -20.59 14.05 -22.26
CA SER A 22 -19.61 13.61 -23.25
C SER A 22 -19.98 14.10 -24.66
N SER A 23 -19.37 15.19 -25.11
CA SER A 23 -19.20 15.48 -26.53
C SER A 23 -17.85 14.91 -26.94
N PHE A 24 -17.85 13.87 -27.77
CA PHE A 24 -16.63 13.32 -28.37
C PHE A 24 -15.77 14.45 -28.98
N PRO A 25 -14.48 14.59 -28.65
CA PRO A 25 -13.61 15.52 -29.35
C PRO A 25 -13.15 14.89 -30.69
N PRO A 26 -12.93 15.68 -31.75
CA PRO A 26 -12.27 15.21 -32.95
C PRO A 26 -10.79 14.91 -32.67
N ARG A 27 -10.20 14.00 -33.45
CA ARG A 27 -8.79 13.58 -33.39
C ARG A 27 -7.85 14.78 -33.29
N LEU A 28 -6.93 14.75 -32.34
CA LEU A 28 -5.80 15.67 -32.26
C LEU A 28 -4.63 15.14 -33.09
N GLU A 29 -4.36 15.81 -34.19
CA GLU A 29 -3.04 15.83 -34.84
C GLU A 29 -2.04 16.64 -34.00
N ASP A 30 -0.76 16.36 -34.24
CA ASP A 30 0.44 16.75 -33.50
C ASP A 30 0.53 18.22 -33.07
N SER A 31 0.94 18.45 -31.80
CA SER A 31 1.74 19.61 -31.36
C SER A 31 2.40 19.37 -29.99
N PRO A 32 3.63 19.88 -29.75
CA PRO A 32 4.52 19.39 -28.68
C PRO A 32 4.29 20.08 -27.32
N CYS A 33 4.46 19.33 -26.23
CA CYS A 33 4.50 19.83 -24.86
C CYS A 33 5.73 20.71 -24.59
N PRO A 34 5.62 21.84 -23.88
CA PRO A 34 6.77 22.56 -23.36
C PRO A 34 7.26 21.93 -22.04
N LEU A 35 8.57 21.70 -22.00
CA LEU A 35 9.36 21.29 -20.83
C LEU A 35 9.27 22.34 -19.71
N SER A 36 9.02 21.88 -18.48
CA SER A 36 9.20 22.68 -17.26
C SER A 36 10.68 22.67 -16.87
N SER A 37 11.28 23.86 -16.87
CA SER A 37 12.65 24.12 -16.44
C SER A 37 12.73 24.48 -14.95
N SER A 38 13.79 23.97 -14.34
CA SER A 38 14.31 24.27 -13.00
C SER A 38 14.60 25.77 -12.81
N ILE A 39 14.30 26.30 -11.62
CA ILE A 39 14.82 27.59 -11.15
C ILE A 39 15.48 27.38 -9.77
N TYR A 40 16.81 27.36 -9.78
CA TYR A 40 17.67 27.54 -8.60
C TYR A 40 17.85 29.04 -8.34
N GLY A 41 17.60 29.48 -7.11
CA GLY A 41 17.96 30.82 -6.63
C GLY A 41 19.21 30.77 -5.76
N HIS A 42 20.31 31.36 -6.25
CA HIS A 42 21.53 31.63 -5.49
C HIS A 42 21.34 32.84 -4.55
N ILE A 43 21.85 32.77 -3.32
CA ILE A 43 22.14 33.94 -2.49
C ILE A 43 23.58 33.84 -1.99
N THR A 44 24.33 34.93 -2.19
CA THR A 44 25.76 35.11 -1.94
C THR A 44 26.07 35.54 -0.50
N HIS A 45 27.27 35.14 -0.03
CA HIS A 45 27.90 35.55 1.22
C HIS A 45 28.16 37.05 1.34
N ASN A 46 28.09 37.57 2.57
CA ASN A 46 29.10 38.51 3.06
C ASN A 46 29.30 38.38 4.58
N SER A 47 30.58 38.34 4.94
CA SER A 47 31.21 38.22 6.26
C SER A 47 31.23 39.52 7.06
N LEU A 48 31.33 39.44 8.40
CA LEU A 48 32.12 40.33 9.29
C LEU A 48 32.15 39.77 10.74
N THR A 49 33.27 39.94 11.42
CA THR A 49 33.61 39.63 12.85
C THR A 49 34.35 40.87 13.44
N PRO A 50 34.76 41.00 14.73
CA PRO A 50 34.49 40.23 15.98
C PRO A 50 34.34 41.07 17.32
N ILE A 51 34.13 40.33 18.46
CA ILE A 51 34.55 40.54 19.90
C ILE A 51 33.92 41.65 20.79
N SER A 52 33.36 41.27 21.97
CA SER A 52 33.88 41.61 23.33
C SER A 52 33.00 41.05 24.50
N VAL A 53 33.51 41.17 25.74
CA VAL A 53 33.45 40.23 26.88
C VAL A 53 32.53 40.65 28.05
N ALA A 54 31.91 39.63 28.69
CA ALA A 54 31.43 39.41 30.08
C ALA A 54 30.62 40.45 30.91
N ARG A 55 29.65 39.92 31.69
CA ARG A 55 29.51 40.09 33.15
C ARG A 55 28.53 39.08 33.78
N LEU A 56 28.76 38.75 35.06
CA LEU A 56 28.08 37.72 35.88
C LEU A 56 27.30 38.36 37.05
N SER A 57 26.22 37.67 37.45
CA SER A 57 25.58 37.57 38.80
C SER A 57 24.57 38.66 39.30
N PRO A 58 23.69 38.38 40.30
CA PRO A 58 23.19 37.08 40.84
C PRO A 58 21.66 36.98 41.18
N ALA A 59 21.22 35.72 41.36
CA ALA A 59 20.27 35.13 42.33
C ALA A 59 18.84 35.70 42.62
N GLY A 60 17.87 34.77 42.66
CA GLY A 60 16.88 34.72 43.76
C GLY A 60 15.41 34.50 43.40
N ALA A 61 14.83 33.41 43.94
CA ALA A 61 13.42 33.25 44.32
C ALA A 61 12.33 33.01 43.25
N THR A 62 12.36 31.88 42.53
CA THR A 62 11.11 31.32 41.91
C THR A 62 11.01 29.79 41.87
N ALA A 63 12.01 29.04 42.35
CA ALA A 63 12.17 27.61 42.05
C ALA A 63 11.12 26.64 42.67
N MET A 64 10.34 27.04 43.68
CA MET A 64 9.39 26.12 44.34
C MET A 64 7.96 26.13 43.78
N SER A 65 7.57 27.17 43.03
CA SER A 65 6.24 27.21 42.37
C SER A 65 6.25 26.50 41.02
N SER A 66 7.37 26.60 40.29
CA SER A 66 7.60 25.96 39.00
C SER A 66 7.74 24.45 39.07
N PHE A 67 8.16 23.88 40.21
CA PHE A 67 8.27 22.42 40.36
C PHE A 67 6.90 21.74 40.49
N ARG A 68 5.92 22.38 41.16
CA ARG A 68 4.56 21.83 41.26
C ARG A 68 3.78 21.97 39.96
N ALA A 69 3.96 23.07 39.22
CA ALA A 69 3.41 23.23 37.88
C ALA A 69 4.05 22.27 36.86
N ALA A 70 5.37 22.04 36.93
CA ALA A 70 6.07 21.08 36.09
C ALA A 70 5.65 19.63 36.38
N VAL A 71 5.39 19.27 37.65
CA VAL A 71 4.86 17.95 38.01
C VAL A 71 3.37 17.81 37.62
N PHE A 72 2.56 18.88 37.70
CA PHE A 72 1.18 18.86 37.21
C PHE A 72 1.11 18.81 35.67
N LEU A 73 2.05 19.44 34.95
CA LEU A 73 2.21 19.30 33.50
C LEU A 73 2.81 17.94 33.10
N LEU A 74 3.70 17.34 33.91
CA LEU A 74 4.18 15.96 33.72
C LEU A 74 3.06 14.93 33.96
N LEU A 75 2.14 15.23 34.89
CA LEU A 75 0.97 14.40 35.20
C LEU A 75 -0.21 14.64 34.24
N LEU A 76 -0.28 15.79 33.56
CA LEU A 76 -1.17 16.03 32.41
C LEU A 76 -0.59 15.47 31.11
N ALA A 77 0.73 15.24 31.05
CA ALA A 77 1.41 14.43 30.05
C ALA A 77 1.36 12.93 30.36
N VAL A 78 0.34 12.48 31.10
CA VAL A 78 -0.23 11.15 30.84
C VAL A 78 -0.72 11.23 29.41
N ALA A 79 0.18 10.87 28.47
CA ALA A 79 -0.10 10.72 27.07
C ALA A 79 -1.49 10.09 26.97
N SER A 80 -2.46 10.82 26.39
CA SER A 80 -3.70 10.21 25.94
C SER A 80 -3.27 9.03 25.08
N ALA A 81 -3.31 7.83 25.64
CA ALA A 81 -2.86 6.64 24.94
C ALA A 81 -3.76 6.54 23.72
N HIS A 82 -3.19 6.67 22.52
CA HIS A 82 -3.97 6.53 21.30
C HIS A 82 -4.67 5.17 21.33
N ASP A 83 -5.98 5.17 21.09
CA ASP A 83 -6.77 3.94 21.06
C ASP A 83 -6.48 3.22 19.75
N TYR A 84 -5.45 2.37 19.76
CA TYR A 84 -5.06 1.56 18.60
C TYR A 84 -6.15 0.56 18.20
N HIS A 85 -7.03 0.16 19.12
CA HIS A 85 -8.14 -0.73 18.80
C HIS A 85 -9.20 0.01 17.98
N ASP A 86 -9.56 1.24 18.36
CA ASP A 86 -10.45 2.09 17.58
C ASP A 86 -9.84 2.48 16.22
N ALA A 87 -8.55 2.82 16.19
CA ALA A 87 -7.83 3.10 14.94
C ALA A 87 -7.83 1.89 14.00
N LEU A 88 -7.52 0.69 14.50
CA LEU A 88 -7.58 -0.55 13.72
C LEU A 88 -8.99 -0.84 13.20
N ARG A 89 -10.01 -0.69 14.05
CA ARG A 89 -11.42 -0.86 13.67
C ARG A 89 -11.81 0.07 12.52
N LYS A 90 -11.44 1.35 12.60
CA LYS A 90 -11.73 2.35 11.56
C LYS A 90 -10.94 2.09 10.28
N SER A 91 -9.67 1.70 10.39
CA SER A 91 -8.84 1.31 9.25
C SER A 91 -9.42 0.12 8.49
N ILE A 92 -9.97 -0.89 9.18
CA ILE A 92 -10.64 -2.01 8.52
C ILE A 92 -12.02 -1.60 7.98
N LEU A 93 -12.74 -0.72 8.68
CA LEU A 93 -14.04 -0.19 8.23
C LEU A 93 -13.91 0.62 6.93
N PHE A 94 -12.79 1.31 6.72
CA PHE A 94 -12.49 2.04 5.47
C PHE A 94 -12.66 1.16 4.24
N PHE A 95 -12.19 -0.10 4.28
CA PHE A 95 -12.36 -1.03 3.15
C PHE A 95 -13.82 -1.31 2.81
N GLU A 96 -14.74 -1.33 3.79
CA GLU A 96 -16.18 -1.44 3.49
C GLU A 96 -16.71 -0.20 2.75
N GLY A 97 -16.15 0.96 3.05
CA GLY A 97 -16.41 2.22 2.36
C GLY A 97 -15.91 2.24 0.91
N GLN A 98 -14.93 1.39 0.56
CA GLN A 98 -14.35 1.31 -0.79
C GLN A 98 -14.94 0.20 -1.67
N ARG A 99 -15.83 -0.65 -1.15
CA ARG A 99 -16.35 -1.80 -1.93
C ARG A 99 -17.10 -1.37 -3.19
N SER A 100 -16.85 -2.04 -4.31
CA SER A 100 -17.59 -1.89 -5.57
C SER A 100 -18.42 -3.14 -5.84
N GLY A 101 -19.53 -3.06 -6.58
CA GLY A 101 -20.41 -4.21 -6.84
C GLY A 101 -21.60 -4.31 -5.88
N LYS A 102 -22.21 -5.49 -5.82
CA LYS A 102 -23.34 -5.77 -4.93
C LYS A 102 -22.87 -5.98 -3.49
N LEU A 103 -23.24 -5.07 -2.59
CA LEU A 103 -22.74 -5.06 -1.22
C LEU A 103 -23.36 -6.20 -0.38
N PRO A 104 -22.60 -6.78 0.56
CA PRO A 104 -23.13 -7.85 1.40
C PRO A 104 -24.14 -7.27 2.41
N PRO A 105 -25.22 -8.00 2.73
CA PRO A 105 -26.29 -7.50 3.60
C PRO A 105 -25.81 -7.21 5.03
N ASP A 106 -24.72 -7.84 5.47
CA ASP A 106 -24.11 -7.67 6.78
C ASP A 106 -23.04 -6.57 6.83
N GLN A 107 -22.89 -5.75 5.77
CA GLN A 107 -21.97 -4.61 5.77
C GLN A 107 -22.31 -3.60 6.88
N ARG A 108 -21.27 -3.08 7.56
CA ARG A 108 -21.39 -2.12 8.66
C ARG A 108 -21.56 -0.70 8.15
N VAL A 109 -20.85 -0.31 7.08
CA VAL A 109 -21.01 0.99 6.42
C VAL A 109 -22.39 1.12 5.76
N LYS A 110 -23.21 2.05 6.23
CA LYS A 110 -24.62 2.22 5.80
C LYS A 110 -24.88 3.29 4.73
N TRP A 111 -23.90 4.15 4.46
CA TRP A 111 -24.03 5.24 3.48
C TRP A 111 -23.65 4.82 2.06
N ARG A 112 -23.01 3.66 1.88
CA ARG A 112 -22.73 3.02 0.57
C ARG A 112 -23.89 2.13 0.13
N ARG A 113 -24.11 2.00 -1.18
CA ARG A 113 -25.04 1.03 -1.79
C ARG A 113 -24.38 0.30 -2.96
N ASP A 114 -25.14 -0.61 -3.56
CA ASP A 114 -24.73 -1.34 -4.76
C ASP A 114 -24.31 -0.36 -5.87
N SER A 115 -23.16 -0.64 -6.48
CA SER A 115 -22.59 0.15 -7.58
C SER A 115 -21.91 -0.76 -8.60
N ALA A 116 -21.58 -0.24 -9.78
CA ALA A 116 -20.74 -0.94 -10.77
C ALA A 116 -21.26 -2.33 -11.21
N LEU A 117 -22.59 -2.53 -11.17
CA LEU A 117 -23.20 -3.85 -11.34
C LEU A 117 -23.07 -4.44 -12.75
N ARG A 118 -22.49 -3.69 -13.69
CA ARG A 118 -22.27 -4.11 -15.08
C ARG A 118 -20.78 -4.24 -15.43
N ASP A 119 -19.88 -4.15 -14.45
CA ASP A 119 -18.45 -4.30 -14.67
C ASP A 119 -18.14 -5.64 -15.34
N GLY A 120 -17.42 -5.59 -16.47
CA GLY A 120 -17.05 -6.77 -17.25
C GLY A 120 -18.04 -7.18 -18.34
N SER A 121 -19.23 -6.57 -18.40
CA SER A 121 -20.26 -6.93 -19.40
C SER A 121 -19.77 -6.79 -20.85
N THR A 122 -18.92 -5.81 -21.15
CA THR A 122 -18.32 -5.59 -22.48
C THR A 122 -17.38 -6.69 -22.94
N VAL A 123 -16.84 -7.48 -22.00
CA VAL A 123 -15.95 -8.63 -22.28
C VAL A 123 -16.62 -9.97 -21.95
N GLY A 124 -17.93 -9.98 -21.66
CA GLY A 124 -18.68 -11.20 -21.35
C GLY A 124 -18.22 -11.89 -20.07
N ARG A 125 -17.75 -11.12 -19.07
CA ARG A 125 -17.34 -11.64 -17.75
C ARG A 125 -18.00 -10.83 -16.63
N ASP A 126 -18.22 -11.48 -15.49
CA ASP A 126 -18.57 -10.78 -14.26
C ASP A 126 -17.29 -10.26 -13.61
N LEU A 127 -17.04 -8.96 -13.74
CA LEU A 127 -15.96 -8.25 -13.06
C LEU A 127 -16.51 -7.34 -11.96
N THR A 128 -17.73 -7.59 -11.45
CA THR A 128 -18.25 -6.86 -10.27
C THR A 128 -17.53 -7.27 -8.99
N GLY A 129 -17.49 -6.38 -7.99
CA GLY A 129 -16.72 -6.60 -6.75
C GLY A 129 -15.47 -5.74 -6.69
N GLY A 130 -14.59 -6.08 -5.74
CA GLY A 130 -13.31 -5.40 -5.55
C GLY A 130 -13.44 -4.07 -4.84
N TYR A 131 -12.36 -3.30 -4.83
CA TYR A 131 -12.30 -1.99 -4.19
C TYR A 131 -12.13 -0.89 -5.23
N TYR A 132 -12.80 0.24 -5.02
CA TYR A 132 -12.38 1.50 -5.63
C TYR A 132 -11.04 1.92 -5.02
N ASP A 133 -10.18 2.47 -5.85
CA ASP A 133 -8.77 2.67 -5.51
C ASP A 133 -8.57 3.75 -4.44
N ALA A 134 -9.09 4.95 -4.68
CA ALA A 134 -8.90 6.09 -3.80
C ALA A 134 -10.21 6.86 -3.55
N GLY A 135 -10.26 8.14 -3.94
CA GLY A 135 -11.48 8.95 -3.95
C GLY A 135 -12.27 8.85 -5.26
N ASP A 136 -11.79 8.06 -6.20
CA ASP A 136 -12.34 7.84 -7.53
C ASP A 136 -13.17 6.53 -7.57
N ASN A 137 -13.78 6.22 -8.72
CA ASN A 137 -14.55 5.01 -8.94
C ASN A 137 -13.84 4.01 -9.87
N ILE A 138 -12.51 4.15 -10.02
CA ILE A 138 -11.69 3.20 -10.78
C ILE A 138 -11.28 2.02 -9.93
N LYS A 139 -11.18 0.86 -10.56
CA LYS A 139 -10.59 -0.35 -9.98
C LYS A 139 -9.23 -0.61 -10.61
N PHE A 140 -8.19 -0.02 -10.05
CA PHE A 140 -6.81 -0.30 -10.42
C PHE A 140 -6.35 -1.62 -9.78
N GLY A 141 -6.03 -2.62 -10.61
CA GLY A 141 -5.69 -3.97 -10.14
C GLY A 141 -4.36 -4.04 -9.40
N PHE A 142 -3.37 -3.25 -9.81
CA PHE A 142 -2.03 -3.29 -9.24
C PHE A 142 -1.98 -2.85 -7.75
N PRO A 143 -2.43 -1.64 -7.37
CA PRO A 143 -2.50 -1.24 -5.96
C PRO A 143 -3.50 -2.06 -5.15
N MET A 144 -4.59 -2.54 -5.76
CA MET A 144 -5.56 -3.41 -5.07
C MET A 144 -4.94 -4.76 -4.70
N ALA A 145 -4.16 -5.37 -5.59
CA ALA A 145 -3.43 -6.60 -5.32
C ALA A 145 -2.40 -6.37 -4.21
N PHE A 146 -1.59 -5.31 -4.29
CA PHE A 146 -0.64 -4.94 -3.23
C PHE A 146 -1.30 -4.79 -1.86
N THR A 147 -2.41 -4.06 -1.81
CA THR A 147 -3.20 -3.86 -0.60
C THR A 147 -3.73 -5.18 -0.04
N THR A 148 -4.15 -6.10 -0.92
CA THR A 148 -4.60 -7.45 -0.53
C THR A 148 -3.47 -8.28 0.06
N THR A 149 -2.26 -8.18 -0.52
CA THR A 149 -1.06 -8.84 0.00
C THR A 149 -0.71 -8.31 1.40
N LEU A 150 -0.72 -7.00 1.62
CA LEU A 150 -0.41 -6.40 2.93
C LEU A 150 -1.47 -6.68 4.00
N LEU A 151 -2.76 -6.65 3.66
CA LEU A 151 -3.81 -7.07 4.58
C LEU A 151 -3.62 -8.53 4.99
N SER A 152 -3.27 -9.39 4.04
CA SER A 152 -3.00 -10.81 4.29
C SER A 152 -1.76 -10.98 5.16
N TRP A 153 -0.66 -10.29 4.87
CA TRP A 153 0.57 -10.33 5.67
C TRP A 153 0.30 -9.86 7.10
N SER A 154 -0.44 -8.78 7.26
CA SER A 154 -0.85 -8.26 8.57
C SER A 154 -1.60 -9.31 9.39
N ILE A 155 -2.55 -10.05 8.79
CA ILE A 155 -3.27 -11.12 9.48
C ILE A 155 -2.35 -12.31 9.80
N ILE A 156 -1.42 -12.66 8.90
CA ILE A 156 -0.50 -13.79 9.08
C ILE A 156 0.41 -13.57 10.29
N ASP A 157 1.00 -12.38 10.42
CA ASP A 157 1.98 -12.10 11.47
C ASP A 157 1.34 -11.53 12.75
N PHE A 158 0.24 -10.78 12.63
CA PHE A 158 -0.35 -10.04 13.75
C PHE A 158 -1.81 -10.40 14.04
N GLY A 159 -2.39 -11.38 13.35
CA GLY A 159 -3.82 -11.71 13.51
C GLY A 159 -4.23 -12.03 14.95
N ARG A 160 -3.32 -12.58 15.77
CA ARG A 160 -3.56 -12.86 17.20
C ARG A 160 -3.74 -11.60 18.06
N THR A 161 -3.21 -10.45 17.64
CA THR A 161 -3.30 -9.18 18.38
C THR A 161 -4.41 -8.27 17.85
N MET A 162 -5.12 -8.66 16.78
CA MET A 162 -6.21 -7.86 16.19
C MET A 162 -7.53 -7.96 16.96
N GLY A 163 -7.63 -8.84 17.96
CA GLY A 163 -8.84 -9.01 18.78
C GLY A 163 -10.10 -9.27 17.92
N PRO A 164 -11.23 -8.60 18.18
CA PRO A 164 -12.49 -8.83 17.45
C PRO A 164 -12.41 -8.40 15.98
N GLU A 165 -11.51 -7.46 15.63
CA GLU A 165 -11.39 -6.96 14.26
C GLU A 165 -10.74 -7.96 13.30
N LEU A 166 -10.10 -9.03 13.81
CA LEU A 166 -9.58 -10.12 12.97
C LEU A 166 -10.65 -10.66 12.00
N LYS A 167 -11.90 -10.80 12.47
CA LYS A 167 -13.00 -11.29 11.63
C LYS A 167 -13.29 -10.34 10.47
N ASN A 168 -13.24 -9.03 10.72
CA ASN A 168 -13.51 -8.02 9.71
C ASN A 168 -12.33 -7.86 8.74
N ALA A 169 -11.09 -7.97 9.22
CA ALA A 169 -9.89 -8.01 8.38
C ALA A 169 -9.93 -9.21 7.42
N VAL A 170 -10.31 -10.40 7.90
CA VAL A 170 -10.48 -11.59 7.05
C VAL A 170 -11.60 -11.39 6.01
N LYS A 171 -12.70 -10.71 6.36
CA LYS A 171 -13.75 -10.35 5.39
C LYS A 171 -13.26 -9.36 4.35
N ALA A 172 -12.40 -8.41 4.70
CA ALA A 172 -11.79 -7.50 3.75
C ALA A 172 -10.91 -8.26 2.75
N VAL A 173 -10.03 -9.15 3.22
CA VAL A 173 -9.21 -10.00 2.34
C VAL A 173 -10.08 -10.87 1.43
N ARG A 174 -11.16 -11.48 1.95
CA ARG A 174 -12.08 -12.28 1.12
C ARG A 174 -12.71 -11.44 0.01
N TRP A 175 -13.19 -10.23 0.32
CA TRP A 175 -13.80 -9.36 -0.67
C TRP A 175 -12.85 -9.03 -1.83
N ALA A 176 -11.59 -8.73 -1.50
CA ALA A 176 -10.56 -8.47 -2.48
C ALA A 176 -10.27 -9.72 -3.33
N THR A 177 -10.07 -10.86 -2.67
CA THR A 177 -9.69 -12.11 -3.34
C THR A 177 -10.80 -12.73 -4.18
N ASP A 178 -12.07 -12.54 -3.82
CA ASP A 178 -13.20 -12.91 -4.67
C ASP A 178 -13.15 -12.14 -6.00
N TYR A 179 -12.78 -10.85 -5.97
CA TYR A 179 -12.56 -10.07 -7.18
C TYR A 179 -11.29 -10.49 -7.93
N LEU A 180 -10.18 -10.74 -7.23
CA LEU A 180 -8.94 -11.22 -7.87
C LEU A 180 -9.14 -12.58 -8.59
N LEU A 181 -10.03 -13.44 -8.08
CA LEU A 181 -10.44 -14.68 -8.76
C LEU A 181 -11.29 -14.42 -10.01
N LYS A 182 -12.10 -13.37 -10.04
CA LYS A 182 -12.87 -12.98 -11.24
C LYS A 182 -11.96 -12.43 -12.33
N VAL A 183 -11.03 -11.54 -11.99
CA VAL A 183 -10.15 -10.90 -12.97
C VAL A 183 -9.08 -11.83 -13.53
N THR A 184 -8.89 -13.02 -12.95
CA THR A 184 -7.94 -14.04 -13.43
C THR A 184 -8.65 -15.31 -13.91
N VAL A 185 -9.96 -15.21 -14.22
CA VAL A 185 -10.82 -16.37 -14.53
C VAL A 185 -10.41 -17.09 -15.81
N ASP A 186 -9.97 -16.32 -16.82
CA ASP A 186 -9.59 -16.84 -18.12
C ASP A 186 -8.08 -17.20 -18.14
N PRO A 187 -7.70 -18.42 -18.55
CA PRO A 187 -6.29 -18.78 -18.66
C PRO A 187 -5.52 -17.85 -19.60
N GLY A 188 -4.36 -17.36 -19.14
CA GLY A 188 -3.50 -16.47 -19.92
C GLY A 188 -4.00 -15.04 -20.07
N VAL A 189 -5.04 -14.65 -19.32
CA VAL A 189 -5.58 -13.29 -19.29
C VAL A 189 -5.71 -12.83 -17.84
N VAL A 190 -5.31 -11.58 -17.58
CA VAL A 190 -5.59 -10.90 -16.31
C VAL A 190 -6.26 -9.56 -16.62
N TYR A 191 -7.45 -9.33 -16.08
CA TYR A 191 -8.13 -8.04 -16.16
C TYR A 191 -7.57 -7.10 -15.10
N VAL A 192 -6.87 -6.04 -15.52
CA VAL A 192 -6.04 -5.23 -14.63
C VAL A 192 -6.69 -3.90 -14.26
N GLN A 193 -7.72 -3.47 -15.00
CA GLN A 193 -8.44 -2.24 -14.69
C GLN A 193 -9.90 -2.30 -15.17
N VAL A 194 -10.79 -1.72 -14.38
CA VAL A 194 -12.17 -1.44 -14.79
C VAL A 194 -12.50 0.02 -14.48
N GLY A 195 -12.81 0.78 -15.53
CA GLY A 195 -12.96 2.24 -15.47
C GLY A 195 -11.97 2.95 -16.39
N ASP A 196 -12.45 3.93 -17.15
CA ASP A 196 -11.61 4.91 -17.83
C ASP A 196 -11.28 6.04 -16.84
N ALA A 197 -10.01 6.14 -16.45
CA ALA A 197 -9.58 7.03 -15.38
C ALA A 197 -9.81 8.51 -15.72
N PHE A 198 -9.59 8.92 -16.96
CA PHE A 198 -9.82 10.31 -17.37
C PHE A 198 -11.31 10.66 -17.36
N SER A 199 -12.20 9.78 -17.84
CA SER A 199 -13.64 9.98 -17.78
C SER A 199 -14.13 10.08 -16.34
N ASP A 200 -13.67 9.21 -15.46
CA ASP A 200 -14.07 9.19 -14.05
C ASP A 200 -13.55 10.41 -13.29
N HIS A 201 -12.28 10.77 -13.46
CA HIS A 201 -11.69 11.92 -12.75
C HIS A 201 -12.22 13.27 -13.23
N ASN A 202 -12.80 13.34 -14.43
CA ASN A 202 -13.51 14.53 -14.92
C ASN A 202 -14.94 14.66 -14.38
N CYS A 203 -15.42 13.69 -13.58
CA CYS A 203 -16.80 13.63 -13.11
C CYS A 203 -16.84 13.42 -11.59
N TRP A 204 -17.36 14.41 -10.86
CA TRP A 204 -17.51 14.29 -9.41
C TRP A 204 -18.87 13.66 -9.07
N GLU A 205 -18.89 12.36 -8.89
CA GLU A 205 -20.12 11.60 -8.64
C GLU A 205 -19.98 10.49 -7.59
N ARG A 206 -21.13 10.01 -7.11
CA ARG A 206 -21.16 8.85 -6.22
C ARG A 206 -21.05 7.57 -7.05
N PRO A 207 -20.39 6.51 -6.55
CA PRO A 207 -20.32 5.24 -7.26
C PRO A 207 -21.71 4.63 -7.54
N GLU A 208 -22.70 4.90 -6.69
CA GLU A 208 -24.07 4.39 -6.87
C GLU A 208 -24.81 5.04 -8.05
N ASP A 209 -24.40 6.24 -8.46
CA ASP A 209 -25.04 7.00 -9.54
C ASP A 209 -24.20 7.02 -10.82
N MET A 210 -23.03 6.36 -10.81
CA MET A 210 -22.00 6.59 -11.82
C MET A 210 -22.44 6.22 -13.24
N ASP A 211 -22.19 7.13 -14.18
CA ASP A 211 -22.47 6.96 -15.61
C ASP A 211 -21.23 7.10 -16.51
N THR A 212 -20.06 7.30 -15.91
CA THR A 212 -18.75 7.34 -16.57
C THR A 212 -18.39 6.00 -17.25
N LEU A 213 -17.48 6.07 -18.23
CA LEU A 213 -17.08 4.89 -19.00
C LEU A 213 -16.36 3.85 -18.11
N ARG A 214 -16.91 2.64 -18.09
CA ARG A 214 -16.35 1.51 -17.33
C ARG A 214 -15.57 0.52 -18.20
N THR A 215 -14.65 1.06 -18.99
CA THR A 215 -13.79 0.31 -19.90
C THR A 215 -12.99 -0.75 -19.15
N VAL A 216 -12.85 -1.94 -19.74
CA VAL A 216 -12.11 -3.06 -19.15
C VAL A 216 -10.77 -3.20 -19.87
N TYR A 217 -9.69 -3.15 -19.11
CA TYR A 217 -8.33 -3.35 -19.61
C TYR A 217 -7.79 -4.67 -19.08
N LYS A 218 -6.97 -5.32 -19.91
CA LYS A 218 -6.38 -6.63 -19.62
C LYS A 218 -4.95 -6.70 -20.10
N ILE A 219 -4.22 -7.64 -19.55
CA ILE A 219 -2.96 -8.15 -20.07
C ILE A 219 -3.15 -9.59 -20.54
N ASP A 220 -2.38 -9.96 -21.55
CA ASP A 220 -2.33 -11.30 -22.12
C ASP A 220 -0.93 -11.59 -22.68
N ARG A 221 -0.76 -12.71 -23.40
CA ARG A 221 0.54 -13.09 -23.96
C ARG A 221 1.13 -12.01 -24.86
N ASP A 222 0.29 -11.36 -25.66
CA ASP A 222 0.74 -10.41 -26.68
C ASP A 222 0.93 -9.00 -26.08
N HIS A 223 0.32 -8.75 -24.91
CA HIS A 223 0.44 -7.54 -24.09
C HIS A 223 0.75 -7.91 -22.63
N PRO A 224 1.99 -8.31 -22.32
CA PRO A 224 2.36 -8.82 -21.00
C PRO A 224 2.28 -7.76 -19.89
N GLY A 225 2.23 -8.23 -18.64
CA GLY A 225 2.20 -7.41 -17.43
C GLY A 225 2.60 -8.21 -16.20
N SER A 226 3.89 -8.53 -16.10
CA SER A 226 4.49 -9.35 -15.05
C SER A 226 4.43 -8.73 -13.66
N ASP A 227 4.47 -7.40 -13.60
CA ASP A 227 4.29 -6.57 -12.41
C ASP A 227 2.92 -6.86 -11.74
N VAL A 228 1.83 -6.42 -12.37
CA VAL A 228 0.47 -6.58 -11.84
C VAL A 228 0.06 -8.05 -11.73
N ALA A 229 0.51 -8.92 -12.63
CA ALA A 229 0.27 -10.36 -12.51
C ALA A 229 1.04 -10.98 -11.34
N GLY A 230 2.32 -10.61 -11.15
CA GLY A 230 3.16 -11.06 -10.04
C GLY A 230 2.60 -10.62 -8.69
N GLU A 231 2.15 -9.38 -8.57
CA GLU A 231 1.48 -8.88 -7.36
C GLU A 231 0.11 -9.55 -7.13
N THR A 232 -0.65 -9.80 -8.19
CA THR A 232 -1.92 -10.57 -8.08
C THR A 232 -1.67 -11.99 -7.59
N ALA A 233 -0.61 -12.65 -8.07
CA ALA A 233 -0.20 -13.95 -7.57
C ALA A 233 0.24 -13.90 -6.11
N ALA A 234 1.01 -12.88 -5.71
CA ALA A 234 1.41 -12.64 -4.32
C ALA A 234 0.19 -12.49 -3.40
N ALA A 235 -0.80 -11.68 -3.80
CA ALA A 235 -2.03 -11.44 -3.06
C ALA A 235 -2.82 -12.74 -2.82
N LEU A 236 -3.05 -13.51 -3.88
CA LEU A 236 -3.77 -14.78 -3.82
C LEU A 236 -2.99 -15.82 -2.97
N ALA A 237 -1.67 -15.89 -3.12
CA ALA A 237 -0.82 -16.79 -2.34
C ALA A 237 -0.82 -16.42 -0.85
N ALA A 238 -0.66 -15.14 -0.50
CA ALA A 238 -0.71 -14.65 0.87
C ALA A 238 -2.08 -14.93 1.50
N ALA A 239 -3.17 -14.60 0.80
CA ALA A 239 -4.52 -14.85 1.28
C ALA A 239 -4.82 -16.35 1.46
N SER A 240 -4.25 -17.22 0.63
CA SER A 240 -4.39 -18.67 0.81
C SER A 240 -3.90 -19.13 2.19
N ILE A 241 -2.87 -18.49 2.77
CA ILE A 241 -2.39 -18.78 4.12
C ILE A 241 -3.41 -18.34 5.16
N VAL A 242 -4.01 -17.15 4.99
CA VAL A 242 -5.06 -16.63 5.88
C VAL A 242 -6.24 -17.60 5.96
N PHE A 243 -6.69 -18.13 4.82
CA PHE A 243 -7.85 -19.02 4.76
C PHE A 243 -7.54 -20.49 5.05
N ARG A 244 -6.27 -20.89 5.16
CA ARG A 244 -5.88 -22.32 5.25
C ARG A 244 -6.65 -23.14 6.28
N SER A 245 -6.83 -22.61 7.49
CA SER A 245 -7.58 -23.27 8.56
C SER A 245 -9.03 -22.80 8.68
N ARG A 246 -9.41 -21.74 7.96
CA ARG A 246 -10.73 -21.09 8.06
C ARG A 246 -11.69 -21.56 6.97
N ASP A 247 -11.16 -21.81 5.78
CA ASP A 247 -11.85 -22.28 4.59
C ASP A 247 -10.83 -22.99 3.68
N PRO A 248 -10.56 -24.28 3.91
CA PRO A 248 -9.53 -25.02 3.18
C PRO A 248 -9.78 -25.11 1.68
N SER A 249 -11.03 -25.22 1.25
CA SER A 249 -11.41 -25.28 -0.17
C SER A 249 -11.11 -23.97 -0.87
N TYR A 250 -11.49 -22.84 -0.25
CA TYR A 250 -11.16 -21.52 -0.78
C TYR A 250 -9.65 -21.26 -0.76
N SER A 251 -8.96 -21.65 0.31
CA SER A 251 -7.48 -21.58 0.39
C SER A 251 -6.81 -22.31 -0.78
N ALA A 252 -7.26 -23.53 -1.10
CA ALA A 252 -6.74 -24.30 -2.23
C ALA A 252 -7.05 -23.63 -3.57
N LEU A 253 -8.26 -23.06 -3.75
CA LEU A 253 -8.63 -22.31 -4.94
C LEU A 253 -7.70 -21.11 -5.16
N LEU A 254 -7.48 -20.30 -4.11
CA LEU A 254 -6.60 -19.14 -4.15
C LEU A 254 -5.17 -19.53 -4.51
N LEU A 255 -4.61 -20.56 -3.85
CA LEU A 255 -3.25 -21.01 -4.11
C LEU A 255 -3.09 -21.55 -5.53
N ASN A 256 -4.04 -22.35 -6.02
CA ASN A 256 -4.01 -22.87 -7.38
C ASN A 256 -4.10 -21.75 -8.42
N ARG A 257 -4.90 -20.70 -8.16
CA ARG A 257 -4.94 -19.54 -9.05
C ARG A 257 -3.64 -18.75 -8.99
N ALA A 258 -3.07 -18.52 -7.81
CA ALA A 258 -1.80 -17.83 -7.63
C ALA A 258 -0.68 -18.48 -8.45
N VAL A 259 -0.58 -19.81 -8.43
CA VAL A 259 0.39 -20.59 -9.21
C VAL A 259 0.26 -20.27 -10.71
N ARG A 260 -0.96 -20.34 -11.26
CA ARG A 260 -1.21 -20.11 -12.69
C ARG A 260 -0.92 -18.66 -13.12
N VAL A 261 -1.30 -17.70 -12.29
CA VAL A 261 -1.09 -16.27 -12.57
C VAL A 261 0.41 -15.95 -12.52
N PHE A 262 1.15 -16.54 -11.57
CA PHE A 262 2.60 -16.42 -11.52
C PHE A 262 3.29 -17.06 -12.71
N GLU A 263 2.86 -18.26 -13.13
CA GLU A 263 3.38 -18.91 -14.34
C GLU A 263 3.19 -18.02 -15.58
N PHE A 264 2.03 -17.37 -15.72
CA PHE A 264 1.80 -16.38 -16.77
C PHE A 264 2.77 -15.18 -16.66
N ALA A 265 2.90 -14.59 -15.47
CA ALA A 265 3.77 -13.44 -15.22
C ALA A 265 5.25 -13.72 -15.56
N ASP A 266 5.74 -14.90 -15.19
CA ASP A 266 7.14 -15.30 -15.40
C ASP A 266 7.42 -15.72 -16.85
N THR A 267 6.43 -16.33 -17.53
CA THR A 267 6.57 -16.81 -18.92
C THR A 267 6.47 -15.66 -19.92
N HIS A 268 5.61 -14.68 -19.67
CA HIS A 268 5.36 -13.55 -20.56
C HIS A 268 5.83 -12.26 -19.88
N ARG A 269 7.14 -12.00 -19.97
CA ARG A 269 7.79 -10.92 -19.24
C ARG A 269 7.59 -9.55 -19.87
N GLY A 270 7.12 -8.59 -19.08
CA GLY A 270 6.99 -7.19 -19.49
C GLY A 270 6.20 -6.37 -18.48
N ALA A 271 6.41 -5.05 -18.46
CA ALA A 271 5.65 -4.13 -17.63
C ALA A 271 4.25 -3.89 -18.23
N TYR A 272 3.19 -3.93 -17.42
CA TYR A 272 1.83 -3.76 -17.93
C TYR A 272 1.61 -2.36 -18.53
N SER A 273 2.29 -1.36 -17.97
CA SER A 273 2.25 0.03 -18.44
C SER A 273 2.87 0.20 -19.82
N SER A 274 3.66 -0.77 -20.33
CA SER A 274 4.23 -0.71 -21.69
C SER A 274 3.14 -0.77 -22.76
N SER A 275 2.13 -1.63 -22.58
CA SER A 275 1.01 -1.79 -23.51
C SER A 275 -0.21 -0.94 -23.13
N LEU A 276 -0.37 -0.64 -21.84
CA LEU A 276 -1.53 0.06 -21.30
C LEU A 276 -1.24 1.50 -20.87
N HIS A 277 -0.12 2.09 -21.29
CA HIS A 277 0.35 3.41 -20.85
C HIS A 277 -0.78 4.45 -20.82
N ALA A 278 -1.53 4.60 -21.92
CA ALA A 278 -2.60 5.59 -22.05
C ALA A 278 -3.78 5.39 -21.09
N ALA A 279 -3.94 4.20 -20.49
CA ALA A 279 -5.03 3.88 -19.58
C ALA A 279 -4.61 3.93 -18.10
N VAL A 280 -3.35 3.62 -17.81
CA VAL A 280 -2.85 3.41 -16.44
C VAL A 280 -1.92 4.54 -15.97
N CYS A 281 -1.30 5.26 -16.91
CA CYS A 281 -0.46 6.42 -16.61
C CYS A 281 -1.25 7.73 -16.75
N PRO A 282 -1.00 8.74 -15.88
CA PRO A 282 0.07 8.83 -14.89
C PRO A 282 -0.28 8.24 -13.50
N PHE A 283 -1.33 7.42 -13.38
CA PHE A 283 -1.88 6.98 -12.09
C PHE A 283 -1.03 5.91 -11.40
N TYR A 284 -0.86 4.76 -12.06
CA TYR A 284 -0.13 3.60 -11.54
C TYR A 284 0.83 3.05 -12.60
N CYS A 285 1.71 3.89 -13.12
CA CYS A 285 2.77 3.42 -14.03
C CYS A 285 3.71 2.46 -13.31
N ASP A 286 4.14 1.40 -13.99
CA ASP A 286 5.35 0.70 -13.57
C ASP A 286 6.56 1.63 -13.76
N VAL A 287 7.25 1.93 -12.66
CA VAL A 287 8.46 2.78 -12.65
C VAL A 287 9.70 1.98 -12.23
N ASN A 288 9.53 0.98 -11.36
CA ASN A 288 10.63 0.17 -10.82
C ASN A 288 10.93 -1.08 -11.66
N GLY A 289 10.06 -1.47 -12.58
CA GLY A 289 10.14 -2.71 -13.33
C GLY A 289 9.29 -3.81 -12.69
N TYR A 290 9.23 -4.95 -13.35
CA TYR A 290 8.44 -6.11 -12.89
C TYR A 290 9.25 -7.13 -12.07
N GLN A 291 10.55 -6.90 -11.91
CA GLN A 291 11.50 -7.88 -11.42
C GLN A 291 11.26 -8.21 -9.94
N ASP A 292 10.93 -7.21 -9.14
CA ASP A 292 10.57 -7.37 -7.75
C ASP A 292 9.21 -8.05 -7.57
N GLU A 293 8.20 -7.84 -8.42
CA GLU A 293 6.94 -8.59 -8.30
C GLU A 293 7.13 -10.07 -8.60
N LEU A 294 8.05 -10.43 -9.50
CA LEU A 294 8.41 -11.83 -9.73
C LEU A 294 9.08 -12.46 -8.50
N LEU A 295 10.01 -11.75 -7.84
CA LEU A 295 10.59 -12.24 -6.59
C LEU A 295 9.58 -12.27 -5.44
N TRP A 296 8.71 -11.27 -5.35
CA TRP A 296 7.66 -11.13 -4.35
C TRP A 296 6.59 -12.22 -4.48
N GLY A 297 6.08 -12.43 -5.69
CA GLY A 297 5.16 -13.52 -6.01
C GLY A 297 5.76 -14.88 -5.68
N ALA A 298 7.02 -15.12 -6.06
CA ALA A 298 7.74 -16.34 -5.72
C ALA A 298 7.92 -16.52 -4.20
N ALA A 299 8.24 -15.45 -3.46
CA ALA A 299 8.39 -15.47 -2.00
C ALA A 299 7.09 -15.86 -1.30
N TRP A 300 5.95 -15.29 -1.71
CA TRP A 300 4.64 -15.66 -1.18
C TRP A 300 4.21 -17.07 -1.56
N LEU A 301 4.47 -17.49 -2.80
CA LEU A 301 4.21 -18.86 -3.24
C LEU A 301 5.06 -19.89 -2.52
N HIS A 302 6.35 -19.60 -2.26
CA HIS A 302 7.21 -20.42 -1.41
C HIS A 302 6.63 -20.54 0.00
N LYS A 303 6.28 -19.41 0.61
CA LYS A 303 5.69 -19.37 1.96
C LYS A 303 4.37 -20.12 2.05
N ALA A 304 3.51 -20.01 1.04
CA ALA A 304 2.19 -20.62 1.01
C ALA A 304 2.25 -22.12 0.67
N SER A 305 3.00 -22.49 -0.36
CA SER A 305 2.98 -23.86 -0.88
C SER A 305 4.03 -24.77 -0.25
N ARG A 306 5.12 -24.21 0.32
CA ARG A 306 6.34 -24.94 0.71
C ARG A 306 7.00 -25.71 -0.44
N ARG A 307 6.62 -25.45 -1.70
CA ARG A 307 7.17 -26.15 -2.86
C ARG A 307 8.59 -25.66 -3.15
N ARG A 308 9.51 -26.61 -3.30
CA ARG A 308 10.93 -26.39 -3.58
C ARG A 308 11.18 -25.53 -4.83
N VAL A 309 10.33 -25.63 -5.84
CA VAL A 309 10.45 -24.87 -7.10
C VAL A 309 10.51 -23.35 -6.87
N TYR A 310 9.72 -22.79 -5.95
CA TYR A 310 9.72 -21.35 -5.70
C TYR A 310 10.94 -20.90 -4.90
N ARG A 311 11.40 -21.72 -3.96
CA ARG A 311 12.70 -21.50 -3.31
C ARG A 311 13.82 -21.44 -4.33
N GLU A 312 13.89 -22.44 -5.22
CA GLU A 312 14.94 -22.50 -6.25
C GLU A 312 14.84 -21.35 -7.24
N TYR A 313 13.62 -20.94 -7.58
CA TYR A 313 13.37 -19.75 -8.39
C TYR A 313 13.98 -18.50 -7.74
N ILE A 314 13.70 -18.26 -6.46
CA ILE A 314 14.23 -17.09 -5.73
C ILE A 314 15.75 -17.10 -5.72
N ILE A 315 16.38 -18.24 -5.37
CA ILE A 315 17.85 -18.37 -5.32
C ILE A 315 18.45 -18.11 -6.71
N LYS A 316 17.89 -18.74 -7.75
CA LYS A 316 18.41 -18.64 -9.12
C LYS A 316 18.30 -17.22 -9.66
N ASN A 317 17.23 -16.51 -9.30
CA ASN A 317 16.90 -15.23 -9.91
C ASN A 317 17.24 -14.01 -9.04
N GLU A 318 17.73 -14.19 -7.81
CA GLU A 318 18.05 -13.09 -6.88
C GLU A 318 18.85 -11.95 -7.53
N VAL A 319 19.94 -12.29 -8.24
CA VAL A 319 20.82 -11.29 -8.88
C VAL A 319 20.19 -10.73 -10.17
N VAL A 320 19.60 -11.59 -10.99
CA VAL A 320 19.06 -11.22 -12.31
C VAL A 320 17.77 -10.39 -12.20
N LEU A 321 17.01 -10.62 -11.13
CA LEU A 321 15.82 -9.84 -10.77
C LEU A 321 16.14 -8.77 -9.71
N HIS A 322 17.42 -8.40 -9.57
CA HIS A 322 17.81 -7.19 -8.85
C HIS A 322 17.38 -7.14 -7.38
N ALA A 323 17.33 -8.26 -6.65
CA ALA A 323 16.79 -8.32 -5.29
C ALA A 323 17.42 -7.32 -4.28
N GLY A 324 18.69 -6.95 -4.52
CA GLY A 324 19.45 -5.98 -3.72
C GLY A 324 19.32 -4.51 -4.16
N ASP A 325 18.56 -4.22 -5.22
CA ASP A 325 18.35 -2.86 -5.70
C ASP A 325 17.21 -2.20 -4.92
N THR A 326 17.23 -0.86 -4.84
CA THR A 326 16.16 -0.02 -4.25
C THR A 326 15.59 -0.48 -2.89
N ILE A 327 16.40 -1.16 -2.06
CA ILE A 327 16.00 -1.79 -0.78
C ILE A 327 15.46 -0.83 0.29
N ASN A 328 15.45 0.47 0.03
CA ASN A 328 14.96 1.51 0.94
C ASN A 328 13.55 2.01 0.55
N GLU A 329 12.81 1.22 -0.21
CA GLU A 329 11.43 1.51 -0.59
C GLU A 329 10.52 0.31 -0.43
N PHE A 330 9.28 0.60 -0.07
CA PHE A 330 8.21 -0.38 -0.03
C PHE A 330 6.88 0.29 -0.32
N GLY A 331 6.18 -0.20 -1.34
CA GLY A 331 4.91 0.35 -1.78
C GLY A 331 4.28 -0.48 -2.90
N TRP A 332 3.22 0.06 -3.49
CA TRP A 332 2.49 -0.63 -4.55
C TRP A 332 3.33 -0.85 -5.82
N ASP A 333 4.41 -0.09 -6.04
CA ASP A 333 5.31 -0.21 -7.20
C ASP A 333 6.62 -0.93 -6.87
N ASN A 334 7.12 -0.83 -5.62
CA ASN A 334 8.42 -1.40 -5.22
C ASN A 334 8.29 -2.33 -4.01
N LYS A 335 8.75 -3.58 -4.16
CA LYS A 335 8.60 -4.68 -3.19
C LYS A 335 9.93 -5.08 -2.56
N HIS A 336 11.07 -4.51 -2.96
CA HIS A 336 12.41 -4.98 -2.56
C HIS A 336 12.59 -5.06 -1.04
N ALA A 337 12.27 -4.00 -0.29
CA ALA A 337 12.37 -4.05 1.17
C ALA A 337 11.44 -5.12 1.77
N GLY A 338 10.24 -5.25 1.22
CA GLY A 338 9.25 -6.27 1.64
C GLY A 338 9.73 -7.69 1.40
N ILE A 339 10.32 -7.99 0.23
CA ILE A 339 10.89 -9.30 -0.11
C ILE A 339 11.99 -9.68 0.89
N ASN A 340 12.95 -8.77 1.07
CA ASN A 340 14.10 -8.97 1.95
C ASN A 340 13.65 -9.22 3.41
N VAL A 341 12.73 -8.41 3.91
CA VAL A 341 12.13 -8.62 5.25
C VAL A 341 11.34 -9.94 5.31
N LEU A 342 10.52 -10.28 4.31
CA LEU A 342 9.71 -11.49 4.32
C LEU A 342 10.57 -12.78 4.36
N ILE A 343 11.60 -12.85 3.51
CA ILE A 343 12.47 -14.02 3.34
C ILE A 343 13.42 -14.17 4.53
N SER A 344 13.98 -13.07 5.03
CA SER A 344 14.92 -13.08 6.17
C SER A 344 14.36 -13.75 7.42
N LYS A 345 13.02 -13.83 7.58
CA LYS A 345 12.38 -14.62 8.64
C LYS A 345 12.90 -16.07 8.69
N GLU A 346 13.05 -16.74 7.54
CA GLU A 346 13.50 -18.13 7.50
C GLU A 346 14.98 -18.27 7.87
N VAL A 347 15.80 -17.29 7.48
CA VAL A 347 17.22 -17.19 7.84
C VAL A 347 17.38 -16.96 9.35
N LEU A 348 16.66 -15.99 9.91
CA LEU A 348 16.69 -15.66 11.34
C LEU A 348 16.23 -16.85 12.21
N MET A 349 15.34 -17.70 11.69
CA MET A 349 14.92 -18.94 12.34
C MET A 349 15.89 -20.13 12.15
N GLY A 350 17.02 -19.94 11.45
CA GLY A 350 18.02 -20.98 11.20
C GLY A 350 17.55 -22.09 10.27
N ARG A 351 16.66 -21.78 9.32
CA ARG A 351 16.03 -22.77 8.42
C ARG A 351 16.44 -22.62 6.95
N ALA A 352 17.12 -21.53 6.60
CA ALA A 352 17.33 -21.15 5.21
C ALA A 352 18.60 -20.30 5.00
N ASP A 353 19.76 -20.76 5.45
CA ASP A 353 21.03 -20.01 5.35
C ASP A 353 21.40 -19.63 3.90
N TYR A 354 20.90 -20.36 2.90
CA TYR A 354 21.01 -20.03 1.49
C TYR A 354 20.29 -18.72 1.07
N PHE A 355 19.53 -18.09 1.98
CA PHE A 355 18.91 -16.78 1.79
C PHE A 355 19.61 -15.66 2.60
N GLU A 356 20.85 -15.88 3.08
CA GLU A 356 21.55 -14.90 3.92
C GLU A 356 21.65 -13.50 3.28
N ASN A 357 21.81 -13.41 1.96
CA ASN A 357 21.83 -12.12 1.25
C ASN A 357 20.54 -11.30 1.45
N PHE A 358 19.37 -11.94 1.42
CA PHE A 358 18.09 -11.27 1.71
C PHE A 358 18.04 -10.71 3.14
N LYS A 359 18.64 -11.43 4.10
CA LYS A 359 18.79 -10.95 5.47
C LYS A 359 19.77 -9.77 5.55
N GLN A 360 20.90 -9.82 4.83
CA GLN A 360 21.84 -8.70 4.77
C GLN A 360 21.18 -7.43 4.17
N ASN A 361 20.40 -7.58 3.11
CA ASN A 361 19.61 -6.49 2.53
C ASN A 361 18.56 -5.96 3.50
N ALA A 362 17.86 -6.84 4.22
CA ALA A 362 16.91 -6.44 5.26
C ALA A 362 17.60 -5.69 6.41
N ASP A 363 18.79 -6.13 6.83
CA ASP A 363 19.60 -5.45 7.84
C ASP A 363 20.03 -4.05 7.36
N GLY A 364 20.51 -3.93 6.11
CA GLY A 364 20.87 -2.66 5.50
C GLY A 364 19.70 -1.68 5.42
N PHE A 365 18.53 -2.16 5.01
CA PHE A 365 17.27 -1.41 5.04
C PHE A 365 16.93 -0.92 6.46
N ILE A 366 17.03 -1.78 7.46
CA ILE A 366 16.72 -1.40 8.85
C ILE A 366 17.68 -0.33 9.36
N CYS A 367 18.97 -0.44 9.02
CA CYS A 367 19.95 0.56 9.38
C CYS A 367 19.68 1.90 8.71
N SER A 368 19.18 1.93 7.46
CA SER A 368 18.84 3.17 6.76
C SER A 368 17.67 3.92 7.39
N LEU A 369 16.81 3.23 8.14
CA LEU A 369 15.68 3.82 8.86
C LEU A 369 16.04 4.35 10.26
N LEU A 370 17.23 4.08 10.79
CA LEU A 370 17.55 4.50 12.16
C LEU A 370 17.77 6.01 12.28
N PRO A 371 17.13 6.69 13.26
CA PRO A 371 17.38 8.11 13.51
C PRO A 371 18.85 8.38 13.82
N GLY A 372 19.40 9.45 13.24
CA GLY A 372 20.79 9.86 13.44
C GLY A 372 21.78 9.20 12.46
N ILE A 373 21.36 8.18 11.71
CA ILE A 373 22.10 7.69 10.55
C ILE A 373 21.63 8.48 9.34
N SER A 374 22.50 9.34 8.80
CA SER A 374 22.17 10.10 7.60
C SER A 374 22.10 9.14 6.40
N HIS A 375 20.93 9.05 5.78
CA HIS A 375 20.72 8.27 4.57
C HIS A 375 20.09 9.15 3.48
N PRO A 376 20.63 9.18 2.24
CA PRO A 376 20.13 10.08 1.20
C PRO A 376 18.65 9.89 0.85
N GLN A 377 18.17 8.64 0.96
CA GLN A 377 16.81 8.26 0.54
C GLN A 377 15.78 8.32 1.67
N VAL A 378 16.19 8.37 2.95
CA VAL A 378 15.25 8.40 4.08
C VAL A 378 15.70 9.48 5.06
N GLN A 379 14.85 10.48 5.22
CA GLN A 379 15.09 11.60 6.12
C GLN A 379 14.08 11.59 7.26
N TYR A 380 14.24 12.50 8.21
CA TYR A 380 13.28 12.75 9.27
C TYR A 380 12.85 14.21 9.26
N SER A 381 11.55 14.46 9.41
CA SER A 381 11.05 15.80 9.66
C SER A 381 11.55 16.31 11.01
N PRO A 382 11.53 17.63 11.28
CA PRO A 382 11.83 18.17 12.60
C PRO A 382 10.95 17.58 13.72
N GLY A 383 9.73 17.12 13.39
CA GLY A 383 8.82 16.45 14.30
C GLY A 383 9.06 14.94 14.47
N GLY A 384 10.05 14.36 13.79
CA GLY A 384 10.42 12.95 13.90
C GLY A 384 9.62 11.98 13.02
N LEU A 385 8.91 12.48 12.01
CA LEU A 385 8.26 11.66 10.98
C LEU A 385 9.31 11.20 9.95
N ILE A 386 9.29 9.91 9.59
CA ILE A 386 10.05 9.39 8.44
C ILE A 386 9.59 10.12 7.18
N PHE A 387 10.54 10.63 6.40
CA PHE A 387 10.24 11.41 5.20
C PHE A 387 11.00 10.87 4.00
N LYS A 388 10.27 10.43 2.98
CA LYS A 388 10.76 10.19 1.63
C LYS A 388 10.30 11.32 0.70
N ALA A 389 11.20 11.83 -0.12
CA ALA A 389 10.84 12.77 -1.17
C ALA A 389 9.90 12.08 -2.18
N GLY A 390 8.84 12.77 -2.59
CA GLY A 390 7.79 12.20 -3.46
C GLY A 390 6.37 12.56 -3.00
N GLY A 391 5.37 12.05 -3.72
CA GLY A 391 3.96 12.18 -3.35
C GLY A 391 3.55 11.25 -2.19
N SER A 392 2.42 11.55 -1.55
CA SER A 392 1.74 10.65 -0.60
C SER A 392 2.62 10.08 0.53
N ASN A 393 3.43 10.93 1.17
CA ASN A 393 4.44 10.54 2.15
C ASN A 393 3.94 9.59 3.27
N MET A 394 2.70 9.75 3.74
CA MET A 394 2.12 8.88 4.77
C MET A 394 1.99 7.41 4.34
N GLN A 395 1.89 7.13 3.04
CA GLN A 395 1.92 5.76 2.52
C GLN A 395 3.30 5.12 2.75
N HIS A 396 4.38 5.87 2.51
CA HIS A 396 5.73 5.39 2.82
C HIS A 396 5.90 5.20 4.32
N VAL A 397 5.51 6.18 5.14
CA VAL A 397 5.60 6.09 6.61
C VAL A 397 4.94 4.83 7.12
N THR A 398 3.70 4.57 6.70
CA THR A 398 2.92 3.41 7.18
C THR A 398 3.52 2.08 6.70
N SER A 399 3.94 1.99 5.42
CA SER A 399 4.54 0.77 4.86
C SER A 399 5.90 0.44 5.48
N LEU A 400 6.75 1.45 5.68
CA LEU A 400 8.06 1.29 6.34
C LEU A 400 7.90 0.95 7.83
N SER A 401 6.92 1.57 8.51
CA SER A 401 6.59 1.25 9.90
C SER A 401 6.10 -0.17 10.07
N PHE A 402 5.30 -0.68 9.12
CA PHE A 402 4.89 -2.08 9.11
C PHE A 402 6.11 -3.02 9.03
N LEU A 403 7.05 -2.76 8.10
CA LEU A 403 8.27 -3.56 7.98
C LEU A 403 9.16 -3.50 9.22
N LEU A 404 9.28 -2.34 9.88
CA LEU A 404 9.99 -2.20 11.16
C LEU A 404 9.41 -3.12 12.24
N VAL A 405 8.08 -3.20 12.37
CA VAL A 405 7.43 -4.08 13.37
C VAL A 405 7.55 -5.55 12.96
N ALA A 406 7.38 -5.88 11.68
CA ALA A 406 7.53 -7.25 11.18
C ALA A 406 8.95 -7.78 11.46
N TYR A 407 9.97 -7.00 11.09
CA TYR A 407 11.36 -7.39 11.30
C TYR A 407 11.75 -7.41 12.78
N SER A 408 11.25 -6.46 13.59
CA SER A 408 11.39 -6.51 15.04
C SER A 408 10.89 -7.83 15.63
N ASN A 409 9.72 -8.30 15.18
CA ASN A 409 9.20 -9.58 15.63
C ASN A 409 10.13 -10.73 15.24
N TYR A 410 10.66 -10.76 14.02
CA TYR A 410 11.56 -11.84 13.59
C TYR A 410 12.84 -11.87 14.43
N LEU A 411 13.47 -10.71 14.60
CA LEU A 411 14.66 -10.55 15.44
C LEU A 411 14.38 -10.98 16.89
N SER A 412 13.25 -10.56 17.46
CA SER A 412 12.82 -10.91 18.82
C SER A 412 12.65 -12.43 19.01
N HIS A 413 12.10 -13.14 18.02
CA HIS A 413 11.95 -14.60 18.09
C HIS A 413 13.29 -15.33 17.97
N SER A 414 14.24 -14.75 17.23
CA SER A 414 15.60 -15.30 17.07
C SER A 414 16.61 -14.85 18.12
N ASN A 415 16.20 -13.98 19.06
CA ASN A 415 17.09 -13.30 20.03
C ASN A 415 18.30 -12.61 19.36
N LYS A 416 18.06 -11.91 18.24
CA LYS A 416 19.08 -11.18 17.46
C LYS A 416 18.83 -9.67 17.46
N ALA A 417 19.85 -8.91 17.09
CA ALA A 417 19.79 -7.48 16.81
C ALA A 417 20.58 -7.18 15.53
N VAL A 418 20.28 -6.06 14.87
CA VAL A 418 20.99 -5.67 13.64
C VAL A 418 22.23 -4.85 13.99
N PRO A 419 23.42 -5.19 13.50
CA PRO A 419 24.59 -4.32 13.61
C PRO A 419 24.52 -3.19 12.56
N CYS A 420 24.49 -1.93 13.01
CA CYS A 420 24.43 -0.74 12.16
C CYS A 420 25.64 0.16 12.42
N GLY A 421 26.85 -0.36 12.17
CA GLY A 421 28.11 0.33 12.47
C GLY A 421 28.36 0.46 13.98
N SER A 422 28.49 1.69 14.48
CA SER A 422 28.62 1.98 15.92
C SER A 422 27.29 1.84 16.68
N HIS A 423 26.17 1.67 15.98
CA HIS A 423 24.85 1.50 16.55
C HIS A 423 24.36 0.05 16.39
N SER A 424 23.34 -0.32 17.17
CA SER A 424 22.64 -1.59 16.98
C SER A 424 21.12 -1.37 17.01
N ALA A 425 20.44 -1.98 16.03
CA ALA A 425 18.99 -1.99 15.95
C ALA A 425 18.43 -3.18 16.74
N SER A 426 18.07 -2.93 18.01
CA SER A 426 17.40 -3.94 18.83
C SER A 426 15.93 -4.09 18.46
N PRO A 427 15.29 -5.25 18.70
CA PRO A 427 13.85 -5.40 18.49
C PRO A 427 13.02 -4.33 19.21
N ALA A 428 13.41 -3.95 20.43
CA ALA A 428 12.74 -2.92 21.21
C ALA A 428 12.82 -1.54 20.54
N LEU A 429 14.00 -1.18 20.01
CA LEU A 429 14.20 0.08 19.28
C LEU A 429 13.32 0.15 18.03
N LEU A 430 13.28 -0.93 17.23
CA LEU A 430 12.46 -0.97 16.01
C LEU A 430 10.95 -0.83 16.32
N ARG A 431 10.46 -1.51 17.37
CA ARG A 431 9.07 -1.35 17.84
C ARG A 431 8.79 0.07 18.32
N GLN A 432 9.72 0.68 19.05
CA GLN A 432 9.56 2.06 19.51
C GLN A 432 9.54 3.04 18.35
N LEU A 433 10.39 2.83 17.34
CA LEU A 433 10.44 3.68 16.16
C LEU A 433 9.12 3.61 15.38
N ALA A 434 8.65 2.41 15.05
CA ALA A 434 7.36 2.23 14.39
C ALA A 434 6.20 2.81 15.22
N LYS A 435 6.20 2.62 16.55
CA LYS A 435 5.20 3.22 17.43
C LYS A 435 5.18 4.75 17.32
N ARG A 436 6.35 5.41 17.25
CA ARG A 436 6.42 6.87 17.06
C ARG A 436 5.79 7.29 15.73
N GLN A 437 6.02 6.55 14.66
CA GLN A 437 5.45 6.83 13.34
C GLN A 437 3.93 6.64 13.30
N VAL A 438 3.38 5.69 14.07
CA VAL A 438 1.92 5.47 14.17
C VAL A 438 1.24 6.50 15.08
N ILE A 439 1.97 7.08 16.03
CA ILE A 439 1.46 8.14 16.92
C ILE A 439 1.43 9.50 16.21
N TYR A 440 2.44 9.78 15.39
CA TYR A 440 2.49 10.96 14.53
C TYR A 440 1.30 10.95 13.57
#